data_AF-A0AA95ZJ00-F1
#
_entry.id   AF-A0AA95ZJ00-F1
#
_cell.length_a   1.000
_cell.length_b   1.000
_cell.length_c   1.000
_cell.angle_alpha   90.00
_cell.angle_beta   90.00
_cell.angle_gamma   90.00
#
_symmetry.space_group_name_H-M   'P 1'
#
loop_
_entity.id
_entity.type
_entity.pdbx_description
1 polymer ?
#
loop_
_entity_poly.entity_id
_entity_poly.type
_entity_poly.pdbx_seq_one_letter_code
_entity_poly.pdbx_strand_id
1 'polypeptide(L)'
;MYVAVKGGEAAILATHDLVAEARRGDEAVPELTVAQIREQQGLACARVMNEGSLYDLDLAALALKQAQGDAIEAAFLMRAYRTTLPRFGSSEPVDTARMAIRRRISATYKDLPGGQVLGPTYDYTHRLFDFGLMDEPRPTPSPTQLGPARVGHPPLPKSATADFGGGEGRGEGSQNGEGLAPTAILPSSGPSGHLLPRGEKETAPLDTHMPRVPDILGAEGLMEAEAPPEGDPRPFDLTREPVSFPADRDVRLQAMARGDEGFLLGLGYSVQRGYGGNHPFVGEIRVGEVSVEFVPEELGFAIDLGEITLTECQMVNQFQGSKDVAPQFTRGYGLSFGHSERKAMSMSLVDRALKCREFGEAANYPAQQDEFVLYHSDNVEAAGFVEHLKLPHYVDFQGELELIRRITREREQRLAREQDTLPEAAE
;
A
#
# COMPACT_ATOMS: atom_id res chain seq x y z
N MET A 1 4.32 -57.19 -1.23
CA MET A 1 3.35 -56.75 -0.21
C MET A 1 3.81 -55.37 0.26
N TYR A 2 3.06 -54.31 -0.02
CA TYR A 2 3.34 -52.98 0.53
C TYR A 2 2.59 -52.85 1.85
N VAL A 3 3.26 -52.41 2.91
CA VAL A 3 2.66 -52.13 4.22
C VAL A 3 2.70 -50.62 4.42
N ALA A 4 1.55 -50.01 4.67
CA ALA A 4 1.49 -48.60 5.00
C ALA A 4 2.09 -48.39 6.39
N VAL A 5 3.09 -47.52 6.48
CA VAL A 5 3.69 -47.07 7.74
C VAL A 5 3.32 -45.60 7.98
N LYS A 6 3.13 -45.21 9.24
CA LYS A 6 2.92 -43.79 9.60
C LYS A 6 4.26 -43.06 9.52
N GLY A 7 4.32 -41.94 8.79
CA GLY A 7 5.52 -41.12 8.65
C GLY A 7 5.30 -39.60 8.55
N GLY A 8 4.06 -39.15 8.31
CA GLY A 8 3.76 -37.74 8.09
C GLY A 8 4.06 -36.85 9.31
N GLU A 9 3.64 -37.25 10.51
CA GLU A 9 3.85 -36.46 11.74
C GLU A 9 5.34 -36.28 12.06
N ALA A 10 6.13 -37.35 12.01
CA ALA A 10 7.56 -37.28 12.25
C ALA A 10 8.29 -36.38 11.23
N ALA A 11 7.89 -36.45 9.96
CA ALA A 11 8.44 -35.58 8.92
C ALA A 11 8.08 -34.10 9.14
N ILE A 12 6.85 -33.81 9.56
CA ILE A 12 6.41 -32.45 9.89
C ILE A 12 7.19 -31.90 11.08
N LEU A 13 7.31 -32.67 12.17
CA LEU A 13 8.04 -32.23 13.36
C LEU A 13 9.51 -31.94 13.06
N ALA A 14 10.18 -32.81 12.29
CA ALA A 14 11.57 -32.58 11.87
C ALA A 14 11.72 -31.31 11.03
N THR A 15 10.69 -30.93 10.26
CA THR A 15 10.72 -29.69 9.47
C THR A 15 10.71 -28.45 10.36
N HIS A 16 10.05 -28.47 11.53
CA HIS A 16 10.06 -27.33 12.44
C HIS A 16 11.47 -27.03 12.96
N ASP A 17 12.25 -28.06 13.28
CA ASP A 17 13.63 -27.92 13.73
C ASP A 17 14.51 -27.36 12.60
N LEU A 18 14.33 -27.86 11.37
CA LEU A 18 15.05 -27.35 10.19
C LEU A 18 14.72 -25.87 9.89
N VAL A 19 13.45 -25.47 10.04
CA VAL A 19 13.06 -24.05 9.92
C VAL A 19 13.68 -23.21 11.04
N ALA A 20 13.75 -23.73 12.26
CA ALA A 20 14.38 -23.03 13.37
C ALA A 20 15.90 -22.84 13.15
N GLU A 21 16.58 -23.87 12.66
CA GLU A 21 18.00 -23.82 12.27
C GLU A 21 18.22 -22.78 11.15
N ALA A 22 17.43 -22.86 10.07
CA ALA A 22 17.51 -21.92 8.95
C ALA A 22 17.20 -20.47 9.38
N ARG A 23 16.25 -20.27 10.29
CA ARG A 23 15.93 -18.96 10.88
C ARG A 23 17.06 -18.41 11.74
N ARG A 24 17.75 -19.28 12.51
CA ARG A 24 18.88 -18.86 13.34
C ARG A 24 20.08 -18.46 12.48
N GLY A 25 20.37 -19.21 11.40
CA GLY A 25 21.53 -18.98 10.56
C GLY A 25 22.86 -19.23 11.28
N ASP A 26 23.93 -18.58 10.83
CA ASP A 26 25.27 -18.71 11.42
C ASP A 26 25.30 -18.20 12.87
N GLU A 27 25.72 -19.06 13.80
CA GLU A 27 25.80 -18.74 15.22
C GLU A 27 26.90 -17.73 15.56
N ALA A 28 27.89 -17.57 14.67
CA ALA A 28 28.91 -16.53 14.81
C ALA A 28 28.34 -15.11 14.60
N VAL A 29 27.19 -15.00 13.93
CA VAL A 29 26.47 -13.73 13.78
C VAL A 29 25.55 -13.54 14.99
N PRO A 30 25.57 -12.36 15.65
CA PRO A 30 24.64 -12.05 16.73
C PRO A 30 23.18 -12.21 16.30
N GLU A 31 22.38 -12.85 17.14
CA GLU A 31 20.95 -13.06 16.85
C GLU A 31 20.19 -11.73 16.82
N LEU A 32 19.29 -11.58 15.83
CA LEU A 32 18.38 -10.44 15.77
C LEU A 32 17.42 -10.43 16.96
N THR A 33 17.39 -9.31 17.69
CA THR A 33 16.42 -9.06 18.75
C THR A 33 15.13 -8.44 18.19
N VAL A 34 14.01 -8.67 18.86
CA VAL A 34 12.72 -8.02 18.50
C VAL A 34 12.85 -6.50 18.55
N ALA A 35 13.54 -5.97 19.56
CA ALA A 35 13.79 -4.53 19.70
C ALA A 35 14.57 -3.95 18.50
N GLN A 36 15.58 -4.65 17.96
CA GLN A 36 16.29 -4.19 16.76
C GLN A 36 15.35 -4.09 15.56
N ILE A 37 14.50 -5.09 15.33
CA ILE A 37 13.54 -5.08 14.21
C ILE A 37 12.53 -3.95 14.40
N ARG A 38 11.95 -3.82 15.60
CA ARG A 38 11.00 -2.76 15.94
C ARG A 38 11.54 -1.36 15.68
N GLU A 39 12.73 -1.07 16.19
CA GLU A 39 13.31 0.28 16.13
C GLU A 39 13.92 0.61 14.76
N GLN A 40 14.47 -0.37 14.05
CA GLN A 40 15.27 -0.13 12.84
C GLN A 40 14.56 -0.51 11.54
N GLN A 41 13.51 -1.34 11.62
CA GLN A 41 12.70 -1.80 10.49
C GLN A 41 11.23 -1.38 10.62
N GLY A 42 10.98 -0.18 11.16
CA GLY A 42 9.63 0.33 11.43
C GLY A 42 8.71 0.37 10.20
N LEU A 43 9.25 0.55 8.99
CA LEU A 43 8.45 0.50 7.74
C LEU A 43 7.93 -0.91 7.44
N ALA A 44 8.73 -1.95 7.72
CA ALA A 44 8.30 -3.34 7.57
C ALA A 44 7.26 -3.70 8.65
N CYS A 45 7.50 -3.26 9.89
CA CYS A 45 6.52 -3.44 10.98
C CYS A 45 5.19 -2.76 10.64
N ALA A 46 5.22 -1.55 10.10
CA ALA A 46 4.01 -0.85 9.64
C ALA A 46 3.23 -1.66 8.60
N ARG A 47 3.90 -2.22 7.59
CA ARG A 47 3.25 -3.09 6.59
C ARG A 47 2.57 -4.29 7.25
N VAL A 48 3.29 -4.99 8.13
CA VAL A 48 2.77 -6.16 8.86
C VAL A 48 1.61 -5.80 9.78
N MET A 49 1.60 -4.65 10.44
CA MET A 49 0.44 -4.20 11.25
C MET A 49 -0.79 -3.93 10.39
N ASN A 50 -0.62 -3.29 9.23
CA ASN A 50 -1.71 -3.00 8.30
C ASN A 50 -2.33 -4.29 7.74
N GLU A 51 -1.50 -5.11 7.08
CA GLU A 51 -1.92 -6.37 6.47
C GLU A 51 -2.31 -7.40 7.53
N GLY A 52 -1.71 -7.40 8.72
CA GLY A 52 -2.10 -8.24 9.86
C GLY A 52 -3.39 -7.77 10.57
N SER A 53 -3.81 -6.52 10.35
CA SER A 53 -4.99 -5.89 10.97
C SER A 53 -4.94 -5.80 12.50
N LEU A 54 -3.76 -5.57 13.05
CA LEU A 54 -3.53 -5.44 14.48
C LEU A 54 -2.38 -4.45 14.71
N TYR A 55 -2.67 -3.37 15.45
CA TYR A 55 -1.67 -2.37 15.81
C TYR A 55 -0.93 -2.80 17.08
N ASP A 56 0.24 -3.38 16.89
CA ASP A 56 1.20 -3.69 17.95
C ASP A 56 2.59 -3.83 17.33
N LEU A 57 3.50 -2.91 17.65
CA LEU A 57 4.83 -2.86 17.07
C LEU A 57 5.73 -4.02 17.54
N ASP A 58 5.57 -4.48 18.78
CA ASP A 58 6.35 -5.59 19.32
C ASP A 58 5.92 -6.92 18.70
N LEU A 59 4.61 -7.13 18.55
CA LEU A 59 4.07 -8.31 17.87
C LEU A 59 4.42 -8.32 16.37
N ALA A 60 4.35 -7.17 15.69
CA ALA A 60 4.76 -7.08 14.28
C ALA A 60 6.24 -7.41 14.10
N ALA A 61 7.11 -6.90 14.98
CA ALA A 61 8.54 -7.21 14.98
C ALA A 61 8.81 -8.69 15.32
N LEU A 62 8.06 -9.27 16.27
CA LEU A 62 8.14 -10.70 16.59
C LEU A 62 7.70 -11.56 15.40
N ALA A 63 6.61 -11.21 14.72
CA ALA A 63 6.11 -11.91 13.56
C ALA A 63 7.14 -11.87 12.41
N LEU A 64 7.74 -10.70 12.13
CA LEU A 64 8.83 -10.58 11.16
C LEU A 64 10.04 -11.44 11.53
N LYS A 65 10.44 -11.45 12.81
CA LYS A 65 11.52 -12.32 13.29
C LYS A 65 11.19 -13.80 13.04
N GLN A 66 9.98 -14.22 13.42
CA GLN A 66 9.53 -15.60 13.31
C GLN A 66 9.45 -16.07 11.85
N ALA A 67 9.00 -15.18 10.96
CA ALA A 67 8.85 -15.40 9.53
C ALA A 67 10.13 -15.11 8.71
N GLN A 68 11.29 -14.94 9.34
CA GLN A 68 12.56 -14.64 8.64
C GLN A 68 12.50 -13.41 7.71
N GLY A 69 11.66 -12.43 8.06
CA GLY A 69 11.44 -11.21 7.28
C GLY A 69 10.39 -11.34 6.17
N ASP A 70 9.76 -12.50 5.97
CA ASP A 70 8.61 -12.63 5.07
C ASP A 70 7.40 -11.86 5.63
N ALA A 71 7.02 -10.78 4.96
CA ALA A 71 5.94 -9.91 5.40
C ALA A 71 4.55 -10.55 5.27
N ILE A 72 4.34 -11.45 4.31
CA ILE A 72 3.05 -12.11 4.09
C ILE A 72 2.82 -13.14 5.21
N GLU A 73 3.82 -13.97 5.49
CA GLU A 73 3.76 -14.93 6.59
C GLU A 73 3.67 -14.21 7.94
N ALA A 74 4.42 -13.11 8.14
CA ALA A 74 4.31 -12.29 9.34
C ALA A 74 2.90 -11.67 9.51
N ALA A 75 2.30 -11.15 8.45
CA ALA A 75 0.93 -10.64 8.47
C ALA A 75 -0.08 -11.76 8.78
N PHE A 76 0.14 -12.98 8.26
CA PHE A 76 -0.70 -14.13 8.57
C PHE A 76 -0.59 -14.54 10.05
N LEU A 77 0.61 -14.59 10.61
CA LEU A 77 0.83 -14.83 12.05
C LEU A 77 0.08 -13.81 12.92
N MET A 78 0.19 -12.52 12.59
CA MET A 78 -0.55 -11.44 13.25
C MET A 78 -2.07 -11.66 13.17
N ARG A 79 -2.57 -12.01 11.98
CA ARG A 79 -3.99 -12.24 11.74
C ARG A 79 -4.51 -13.45 12.52
N ALA A 80 -3.75 -14.54 12.53
CA ALA A 80 -4.05 -15.74 13.31
C ALA A 80 -4.07 -15.42 14.81
N TYR A 81 -3.06 -14.72 15.32
CA TYR A 81 -3.01 -14.30 16.72
C TYR A 81 -4.20 -13.43 17.11
N ARG A 82 -4.60 -12.48 16.26
CA ARG A 82 -5.79 -11.63 16.48
C ARG A 82 -7.06 -12.44 16.74
N THR A 83 -7.23 -13.62 16.12
CA THR A 83 -8.41 -14.48 16.36
C THR A 83 -8.45 -15.08 17.77
N THR A 84 -7.32 -15.11 18.47
CA THR A 84 -7.21 -15.62 19.84
C THR A 84 -7.52 -14.55 20.89
N LEU A 85 -7.59 -13.28 20.49
CA LEU A 85 -7.76 -12.14 21.39
C LEU A 85 -9.24 -11.84 21.63
N PRO A 86 -9.65 -11.53 22.88
CA PRO A 86 -10.99 -11.03 23.15
C PRO A 86 -11.16 -9.61 22.59
N ARG A 87 -12.36 -9.31 22.09
CA ARG A 87 -12.75 -7.95 21.71
C ARG A 87 -13.45 -7.27 22.89
N PHE A 88 -12.77 -6.31 23.52
CA PHE A 88 -13.33 -5.56 24.64
C PHE A 88 -14.34 -4.47 24.21
N GLY A 89 -14.22 -3.96 22.98
CA GLY A 89 -15.12 -2.93 22.48
C GLY A 89 -14.72 -2.39 21.11
N SER A 90 -15.18 -1.18 20.80
CA SER A 90 -14.76 -0.38 19.65
C SER A 90 -14.36 0.99 20.16
N SER A 91 -13.28 1.57 19.65
CA SER A 91 -12.91 2.94 19.97
C SER A 91 -13.98 3.92 19.47
N GLU A 92 -13.95 5.12 20.02
CA GLU A 92 -14.52 6.28 19.33
C GLU A 92 -13.83 6.46 17.96
N PRO A 93 -14.50 7.07 16.96
CA PRO A 93 -13.87 7.39 15.69
C PRO A 93 -12.63 8.27 15.89
N VAL A 94 -11.51 7.87 15.28
CA VAL A 94 -10.25 8.62 15.37
C VAL A 94 -10.39 9.98 14.66
N ASP A 95 -9.94 11.06 15.31
CA ASP A 95 -9.96 12.40 14.73
C ASP A 95 -8.59 12.79 14.16
N THR A 96 -8.40 12.57 12.86
CA THR A 96 -7.17 12.92 12.13
C THR A 96 -6.94 14.42 12.01
N ALA A 97 -7.95 15.26 12.31
CA ALA A 97 -7.75 16.71 12.38
C ALA A 97 -6.95 17.14 13.62
N ARG A 98 -6.94 16.31 14.67
CA ARG A 98 -6.18 16.52 15.93
C ARG A 98 -4.83 15.81 15.95
N MET A 99 -4.39 15.24 14.84
CA MET A 99 -3.14 14.49 14.72
C MET A 99 -1.93 15.35 15.13
N ALA A 100 -1.06 14.79 15.97
CA ALA A 100 0.25 15.34 16.27
C ALA A 100 1.18 15.13 15.08
N ILE A 101 1.16 16.09 14.15
CA ILE A 101 1.81 15.99 12.84
C ILE A 101 3.33 15.84 12.96
N ARG A 102 3.85 14.76 12.37
CA ARG A 102 5.28 14.52 12.11
C ARG A 102 5.66 14.80 10.66
N ARG A 103 4.71 14.64 9.74
CA ARG A 103 4.82 14.92 8.31
C ARG A 103 3.48 15.37 7.76
N ARG A 104 3.48 16.38 6.90
CA ARG A 104 2.31 16.91 6.21
C ARG A 104 2.71 17.53 4.89
N ILE A 105 2.23 16.99 3.78
CA ILE A 105 2.48 17.54 2.45
C ILE A 105 1.21 17.64 1.61
N SER A 106 1.21 18.57 0.66
CA SER A 106 0.19 18.68 -0.38
C SER A 106 0.83 18.99 -1.72
N ALA A 107 0.32 18.38 -2.79
CA ALA A 107 0.71 18.69 -4.15
C ALA A 107 -0.23 19.71 -4.83
N THR A 108 -1.34 20.08 -4.18
CA THR A 108 -2.36 20.98 -4.75
C THR A 108 -2.14 22.45 -4.43
N TYR A 109 -1.34 22.73 -3.40
CA TYR A 109 -0.98 24.09 -2.99
C TYR A 109 0.53 24.20 -2.78
N LYS A 110 1.09 25.35 -3.16
CA LYS A 110 2.49 25.67 -2.85
C LYS A 110 2.67 25.86 -1.34
N ASP A 111 1.85 26.72 -0.75
CA ASP A 111 1.82 27.02 0.68
C ASP A 111 0.41 26.77 1.24
N LEU A 112 0.35 26.28 2.47
CA LEU A 112 -0.89 25.96 3.19
C LEU A 112 -0.85 26.57 4.60
N PRO A 113 -2.00 26.80 5.26
CA PRO A 113 -2.04 27.01 6.69
C PRO A 113 -1.28 25.87 7.41
N GLY A 114 -0.38 26.23 8.35
CA GLY A 114 0.56 25.30 8.99
C GLY A 114 1.79 24.90 8.15
N GLY A 115 1.81 25.20 6.85
CA GLY A 115 2.92 24.95 5.93
C GLY A 115 3.10 23.51 5.48
N GLN A 116 4.09 23.30 4.61
CA GLN A 116 4.58 21.99 4.18
C GLN A 116 5.60 21.47 5.20
N VAL A 117 5.36 20.30 5.77
CA VAL A 117 6.22 19.63 6.75
C VAL A 117 6.73 18.32 6.16
N LEU A 118 7.99 18.29 5.70
CA LEU A 118 8.52 17.10 5.03
C LEU A 118 8.67 15.89 5.96
N GLY A 119 8.97 16.11 7.24
CA GLY A 119 9.23 15.03 8.19
C GLY A 119 10.35 14.05 7.76
N PRO A 120 10.47 12.89 8.42
CA PRO A 120 11.36 11.82 7.98
C PRO A 120 10.82 11.18 6.69
N THR A 121 11.56 11.29 5.59
CA THR A 121 11.15 10.75 4.28
C THR A 121 12.33 10.35 3.40
N TYR A 122 12.09 9.40 2.50
CA TYR A 122 13.02 8.99 1.44
C TYR A 122 12.81 9.74 0.10
N ASP A 123 11.79 10.60 -0.03
CA ASP A 123 11.33 11.16 -1.31
C ASP A 123 12.44 11.82 -2.14
N TYR A 124 13.32 12.57 -1.48
CA TYR A 124 14.37 13.37 -2.13
C TYR A 124 15.77 12.76 -1.99
N THR A 125 15.87 11.52 -1.51
CA THR A 125 17.16 10.84 -1.39
C THR A 125 17.67 10.42 -2.76
N HIS A 126 18.99 10.39 -2.95
CA HIS A 126 19.56 9.71 -4.13
C HIS A 126 19.53 8.20 -3.85
N ARG A 127 18.96 7.42 -4.77
CA ARG A 127 18.78 5.96 -4.62
C ARG A 127 20.09 5.25 -4.95
N LEU A 128 21.09 5.48 -4.13
CA LEU A 128 22.43 4.88 -4.19
C LEU A 128 22.63 4.06 -2.92
N PHE A 129 23.33 2.92 -3.03
CA PHE A 129 23.70 2.15 -1.85
C PHE A 129 24.61 2.98 -0.93
N ASP A 130 24.22 3.13 0.33
CA ASP A 130 25.11 3.65 1.38
C ASP A 130 25.96 2.49 1.91
N PHE A 131 27.09 2.22 1.24
CA PHE A 131 28.01 1.14 1.61
C PHE A 131 28.56 1.27 3.03
N GLY A 132 28.60 2.49 3.60
CA GLY A 132 29.09 2.66 4.96
C GLY A 132 28.08 2.26 6.04
N LEU A 133 26.91 1.71 5.68
CA LEU A 133 26.02 0.99 6.61
C LEU A 133 26.51 -0.45 6.86
N MET A 134 27.50 -0.94 6.11
CA MET A 134 28.16 -2.23 6.38
C MET A 134 29.27 -2.14 7.45
N ASP A 135 29.73 -0.94 7.78
CA ASP A 135 30.78 -0.70 8.77
C ASP A 135 30.20 -0.60 10.21
N GLU A 136 31.06 -0.63 11.23
CA GLU A 136 30.70 -0.51 12.65
C GLU A 136 29.86 0.75 12.98
N PRO A 137 29.07 0.74 14.08
CA PRO A 137 28.01 1.72 14.33
C PRO A 137 28.53 3.16 14.30
N ARG A 138 27.97 3.94 13.35
CA ARG A 138 28.19 5.38 13.30
C ARG A 138 27.66 6.03 14.59
N PRO A 139 28.29 7.11 15.07
CA PRO A 139 27.72 7.89 16.16
C PRO A 139 26.28 8.31 15.81
N THR A 140 25.36 8.14 16.76
CA THR A 140 23.97 8.53 16.59
C THR A 140 23.94 9.98 16.11
N PRO A 141 23.29 10.28 14.97
CA PRO A 141 23.15 11.67 14.56
C PRO A 141 22.48 12.42 15.71
N SER A 142 23.09 13.51 16.18
CA SER A 142 22.49 14.35 17.20
C SER A 142 21.06 14.69 16.75
N PRO A 143 20.05 14.63 17.65
CA PRO A 143 18.69 15.01 17.30
C PRO A 143 18.76 16.31 16.54
N THR A 144 18.32 16.30 15.29
CA THR A 144 18.48 17.48 14.46
C THR A 144 17.74 18.62 15.16
N GLN A 145 18.45 19.65 15.62
CA GLN A 145 17.86 20.93 16.01
C GLN A 145 17.26 21.68 14.80
N LEU A 146 17.12 21.00 13.65
CA LEU A 146 16.27 21.44 12.56
C LEU A 146 14.88 20.96 12.92
N GLY A 147 14.01 21.93 13.23
CA GLY A 147 12.59 21.67 13.40
C GLY A 147 12.04 21.07 12.11
N PRO A 148 10.78 20.62 12.10
CA PRO A 148 10.13 20.07 10.91
C PRO A 148 10.50 20.92 9.69
N ALA A 149 11.24 20.33 8.76
CA ALA A 149 11.87 21.06 7.67
C ALA A 149 10.76 21.73 6.84
N ARG A 150 10.58 23.04 7.05
CA ARG A 150 9.65 23.86 6.28
C ARG A 150 10.30 24.17 4.95
N VAL A 151 9.55 24.00 3.87
CA VAL A 151 9.99 24.44 2.54
C VAL A 151 9.98 25.97 2.55
N GLY A 152 11.16 26.59 2.54
CA GLY A 152 11.28 28.04 2.41
C GLY A 152 11.19 28.47 0.94
N HIS A 153 10.38 29.48 0.64
CA HIS A 153 10.30 30.04 -0.71
C HIS A 153 10.68 31.54 -0.74
N PRO A 154 11.47 31.97 -1.73
CA PRO A 154 11.64 33.40 -2.00
C PRO A 154 10.31 33.99 -2.51
N PRO A 155 10.06 35.29 -2.27
CA PRO A 155 8.82 35.96 -2.69
C PRO A 155 8.64 35.85 -4.22
N LEU A 156 7.42 35.55 -4.64
CA LEU A 156 7.05 35.52 -6.06
C LEU A 156 7.34 36.89 -6.68
N PRO A 157 7.94 36.97 -7.88
CA PRO A 157 7.97 38.22 -8.64
C PRO A 157 6.52 38.63 -8.95
N LYS A 158 6.19 39.90 -8.71
CA LYS A 158 4.86 40.46 -8.98
C LYS A 158 4.48 40.18 -10.44
N SER A 159 3.29 39.64 -10.64
CA SER A 159 2.73 39.23 -11.93
C SER A 159 2.92 40.31 -13.00
N ALA A 160 3.74 40.02 -14.01
CA ALA A 160 3.59 40.66 -15.31
C ALA A 160 2.41 39.97 -16.01
N THR A 161 1.36 40.72 -16.26
CA THR A 161 0.24 40.33 -17.12
C THR A 161 0.78 39.92 -18.49
N ALA A 162 0.73 38.62 -18.81
CA ALA A 162 1.01 38.13 -20.15
C ALA A 162 -0.30 38.03 -20.92
N ASP A 163 -0.44 38.94 -21.87
CA ASP A 163 -1.50 39.06 -22.85
C ASP A 163 -1.41 37.86 -23.82
N PHE A 164 -2.46 37.04 -23.90
CA PHE A 164 -2.54 35.94 -24.88
C PHE A 164 -3.00 36.51 -26.23
N GLY A 165 -2.05 37.01 -27.02
CA GLY A 165 -2.22 37.35 -28.43
C GLY A 165 -1.88 36.16 -29.33
N GLY A 166 -2.87 35.69 -30.11
CA GLY A 166 -2.73 34.58 -31.05
C GLY A 166 -1.87 34.90 -32.29
N GLY A 167 -1.33 33.84 -32.88
CA GLY A 167 -0.63 33.89 -34.17
C GLY A 167 -0.32 32.49 -34.70
N GLU A 168 -1.06 32.08 -35.73
CA GLU A 168 -0.82 30.89 -36.53
C GLU A 168 0.51 30.98 -37.31
N GLY A 169 1.19 29.86 -37.49
CA GLY A 169 2.35 29.76 -38.37
C GLY A 169 2.78 28.32 -38.65
N ARG A 170 2.39 27.81 -39.82
CA ARG A 170 2.89 26.56 -40.43
C ARG A 170 4.37 26.69 -40.85
N GLY A 171 5.11 25.59 -40.82
CA GLY A 171 6.41 25.45 -41.51
C GLY A 171 7.00 24.04 -41.38
N GLU A 172 7.12 23.34 -42.51
CA GLU A 172 7.68 22.00 -42.68
C GLU A 172 9.23 21.99 -42.69
N GLY A 173 9.81 20.82 -42.37
CA GLY A 173 10.93 20.22 -43.11
C GLY A 173 12.37 20.43 -42.57
N SER A 174 13.03 19.34 -42.19
CA SER A 174 14.22 18.77 -42.86
C SER A 174 15.04 17.82 -41.97
N GLN A 175 15.72 16.89 -42.63
CA GLN A 175 16.37 15.68 -42.15
C GLN A 175 17.85 15.87 -41.74
N ASN A 176 18.42 14.77 -41.20
CA ASN A 176 19.84 14.37 -41.11
C ASN A 176 20.63 14.95 -39.92
N GLY A 177 21.46 14.21 -39.18
CA GLY A 177 21.94 12.83 -39.27
C GLY A 177 23.08 12.61 -38.27
N GLU A 178 23.44 11.33 -38.10
CA GLU A 178 24.73 10.80 -37.63
C GLU A 178 25.02 10.68 -36.13
N GLY A 179 25.49 9.47 -35.78
CA GLY A 179 25.68 8.99 -34.43
C GLY A 179 26.99 9.42 -33.77
N LEU A 180 27.00 9.30 -32.44
CA LEU A 180 28.23 9.19 -31.67
C LEU A 180 28.05 8.09 -30.61
N ALA A 181 28.98 7.13 -30.62
CA ALA A 181 29.09 6.07 -29.65
C ALA A 181 29.50 6.60 -28.27
N PRO A 182 29.15 5.92 -27.16
CA PRO A 182 29.43 6.40 -25.81
C PRO A 182 30.89 6.10 -25.44
N THR A 183 31.64 7.14 -25.08
CA THR A 183 32.97 6.99 -24.48
C THR A 183 32.81 6.75 -22.98
N ALA A 184 33.33 5.62 -22.50
CA ALA A 184 33.39 5.29 -21.08
C ALA A 184 34.30 6.28 -20.33
N ILE A 185 33.74 6.99 -19.35
CA ILE A 185 34.49 7.83 -18.41
C ILE A 185 34.61 7.06 -17.10
N LEU A 186 35.83 6.62 -16.79
CA LEU A 186 36.20 6.13 -15.47
C LEU A 186 36.20 7.30 -14.46
N PRO A 187 35.72 7.13 -13.22
CA PRO A 187 35.71 8.23 -12.26
C PRO A 187 37.12 8.45 -11.71
N SER A 188 37.66 9.64 -11.91
CA SER A 188 38.82 10.14 -11.18
C SER A 188 38.41 10.61 -9.79
N SER A 189 39.22 10.25 -8.81
CA SER A 189 39.13 10.66 -7.41
C SER A 189 39.36 12.17 -7.26
N GLY A 190 38.29 12.91 -6.92
CA GLY A 190 38.32 14.33 -6.55
C GLY A 190 38.01 14.53 -5.06
N PRO A 191 38.57 15.56 -4.40
CA PRO A 191 38.64 15.67 -2.96
C PRO A 191 37.34 16.13 -2.29
N SER A 192 37.25 15.79 -1.01
CA SER A 192 36.20 15.99 -0.01
C SER A 192 35.34 17.26 -0.16
N GLY A 193 34.03 17.05 -0.02
CA GLY A 193 32.99 18.06 -0.13
C GLY A 193 33.11 19.22 0.86
N HIS A 194 32.89 20.42 0.33
CA HIS A 194 32.57 21.59 1.13
C HIS A 194 31.21 21.40 1.80
N LEU A 195 31.23 21.10 3.10
CA LEU A 195 30.07 21.25 3.98
C LEU A 195 29.72 22.74 4.07
N LEU A 196 28.57 23.13 3.53
CA LEU A 196 27.96 24.42 3.82
C LEU A 196 27.69 24.52 5.34
N PRO A 197 27.93 25.68 5.98
CA PRO A 197 27.73 25.83 7.41
C PRO A 197 26.25 25.60 7.79
N ARG A 198 26.01 24.66 8.71
CA ARG A 198 24.70 24.42 9.32
C ARG A 198 24.37 25.62 10.20
N GLY A 199 23.49 26.50 9.74
CA GLY A 199 22.94 27.57 10.56
C GLY A 199 22.05 26.99 11.66
N GLU A 200 22.37 27.32 12.91
CA GLU A 200 21.49 27.13 14.07
C GLU A 200 20.22 27.96 13.85
N LYS A 201 19.12 27.31 13.49
CA LYS A 201 17.79 27.89 13.58
C LYS A 201 17.04 27.17 14.68
N GLU A 202 16.91 27.85 15.82
CA GLU A 202 16.06 27.47 16.94
C GLU A 202 14.65 27.09 16.44
N THR A 203 14.18 25.91 16.83
CA THR A 203 12.97 25.29 16.28
C THR A 203 11.73 25.88 16.90
N ALA A 204 11.03 26.77 16.19
CA ALA A 204 9.68 27.15 16.61
C ALA A 204 8.77 25.90 16.56
N PRO A 205 7.89 25.70 17.56
CA PRO A 205 6.91 24.62 17.51
C PRO A 205 6.06 24.71 16.24
N LEU A 206 5.56 23.56 15.78
CA LEU A 206 4.61 23.54 14.67
C LEU A 206 3.37 24.37 15.01
N ASP A 207 2.80 24.97 13.97
CA ASP A 207 1.49 25.59 14.09
C ASP A 207 0.48 24.50 14.50
N THR A 208 -0.27 24.73 15.57
CA THR A 208 -1.31 23.78 16.01
C THR A 208 -2.52 23.80 15.09
N HIS A 209 -2.68 24.83 14.25
CA HIS A 209 -3.77 24.94 13.30
C HIS A 209 -3.35 24.45 11.90
N MET A 210 -3.63 23.18 11.62
CA MET A 210 -3.36 22.54 10.32
C MET A 210 -4.64 21.97 9.68
N PRO A 211 -5.55 22.84 9.18
CA PRO A 211 -6.77 22.39 8.52
C PRO A 211 -6.46 21.45 7.35
N ARG A 212 -7.30 20.44 7.14
CA ARG A 212 -7.16 19.51 6.02
C ARG A 212 -7.41 20.25 4.71
N VAL A 213 -6.63 19.95 3.68
CA VAL A 213 -6.79 20.56 2.35
C VAL A 213 -8.21 20.36 1.81
N PRO A 214 -8.85 19.18 1.96
CA PRO A 214 -10.23 19.03 1.52
C PRO A 214 -11.26 19.82 2.35
N ASP A 215 -10.95 20.19 3.59
CA ASP A 215 -11.81 21.09 4.39
C ASP A 215 -11.70 22.54 3.89
N ILE A 216 -10.50 22.97 3.47
CA ILE A 216 -10.27 24.27 2.82
C ILE A 216 -11.07 24.36 1.51
N LEU A 217 -10.95 23.35 0.64
CA LEU A 217 -11.69 23.29 -0.63
C LEU A 217 -13.21 23.13 -0.40
N GLY A 218 -13.61 22.42 0.66
CA GLY A 218 -15.00 22.25 1.05
C GLY A 218 -15.65 23.56 1.51
N ALA A 219 -14.92 24.41 2.23
CA ALA A 219 -15.40 25.73 2.65
C ALA A 219 -15.69 26.66 1.44
N GLU A 220 -15.07 26.43 0.29
CA GLU A 220 -15.31 27.13 -0.97
C GLU A 220 -16.41 26.48 -1.82
N GLY A 221 -16.98 25.35 -1.38
CA GLY A 221 -17.95 24.57 -2.14
C GLY A 221 -17.36 23.84 -3.36
N LEU A 222 -16.04 23.67 -3.39
CA LEU A 222 -15.32 23.05 -4.50
C LEU A 222 -15.06 21.56 -4.31
N MET A 223 -15.31 21.01 -3.12
CA MET A 223 -15.03 19.62 -2.79
C MET A 223 -16.30 18.89 -2.39
N GLU A 224 -16.41 17.65 -2.86
CA GLU A 224 -17.38 16.67 -2.39
C GLU A 224 -17.41 16.61 -0.85
N ALA A 225 -18.60 16.74 -0.27
CA ALA A 225 -18.80 16.67 1.17
C ALA A 225 -18.77 15.21 1.66
N GLU A 226 -18.08 14.97 2.78
CA GLU A 226 -18.15 13.72 3.53
C GLU A 226 -18.96 14.00 4.79
N ALA A 227 -20.24 13.63 4.77
CA ALA A 227 -21.12 13.76 5.93
C ALA A 227 -21.44 12.36 6.48
N PRO A 228 -21.53 12.19 7.81
CA PRO A 228 -22.05 10.95 8.37
C PRO A 228 -23.43 10.63 7.78
N PRO A 229 -23.75 9.34 7.55
CA PRO A 229 -25.09 8.97 7.13
C PRO A 229 -26.13 9.39 8.18
N GLU A 230 -27.40 9.46 7.78
CA GLU A 230 -28.48 9.72 8.73
C GLU A 230 -28.46 8.69 9.87
N GLY A 231 -28.40 9.18 11.11
CA GLY A 231 -28.33 8.34 12.31
C GLY A 231 -26.95 7.75 12.62
N ASP A 232 -25.93 8.01 11.79
CA ASP A 232 -24.54 7.55 11.94
C ASP A 232 -24.43 6.08 12.36
N PRO A 233 -24.94 5.15 11.52
CA PRO A 233 -24.97 3.74 11.88
C PRO A 233 -23.54 3.20 12.01
N ARG A 234 -23.38 2.17 12.86
CA ARG A 234 -22.09 1.48 12.99
C ARG A 234 -21.64 0.94 11.63
N PRO A 235 -20.37 1.11 11.25
CA PRO A 235 -19.85 0.60 10.00
C PRO A 235 -19.91 -0.93 9.98
N PHE A 236 -20.06 -1.49 8.78
CA PHE A 236 -19.97 -2.91 8.54
C PHE A 236 -18.62 -3.47 9.02
N ASP A 237 -18.63 -4.72 9.50
CA ASP A 237 -17.43 -5.40 9.97
C ASP A 237 -17.23 -6.72 9.23
N LEU A 238 -16.38 -6.70 8.20
CA LEU A 238 -16.02 -7.87 7.41
C LEU A 238 -15.38 -9.00 8.24
N THR A 239 -14.92 -8.69 9.46
CA THR A 239 -14.37 -9.71 10.37
C THR A 239 -15.45 -10.48 11.15
N ARG A 240 -16.72 -10.08 11.00
CA ARG A 240 -17.87 -10.69 11.66
C ARG A 240 -18.92 -11.20 10.68
N GLU A 241 -19.04 -10.54 9.54
CA GLU A 241 -20.09 -10.81 8.57
C GLU A 241 -19.49 -11.01 7.17
N PRO A 242 -20.02 -11.95 6.37
CA PRO A 242 -19.54 -12.17 5.01
C PRO A 242 -19.91 -10.99 4.11
N VAL A 243 -19.02 -10.63 3.19
CA VAL A 243 -19.23 -9.53 2.24
C VAL A 243 -20.28 -9.91 1.20
N SER A 244 -21.18 -8.97 0.89
CA SER A 244 -22.10 -9.05 -0.24
C SER A 244 -21.79 -7.95 -1.26
N PHE A 245 -22.03 -8.24 -2.55
CA PHE A 245 -21.83 -7.28 -3.62
C PHE A 245 -23.16 -6.74 -4.17
N PRO A 246 -23.19 -5.46 -4.57
CA PRO A 246 -22.07 -4.52 -4.51
C PRO A 246 -21.79 -4.04 -3.08
N ALA A 247 -20.52 -3.81 -2.75
CA ALA A 247 -20.08 -3.52 -1.39
C ALA A 247 -20.15 -2.01 -1.10
N ASP A 248 -20.62 -1.65 0.10
CA ASP A 248 -20.63 -0.26 0.57
C ASP A 248 -19.21 0.25 0.89
N ARG A 249 -19.04 1.57 0.93
CA ARG A 249 -17.71 2.20 0.97
C ARG A 249 -16.93 1.87 2.25
N ASP A 250 -17.61 1.72 3.37
CA ASP A 250 -17.03 1.26 4.64
C ASP A 250 -16.43 -0.15 4.50
N VAL A 251 -17.14 -1.08 3.87
CA VAL A 251 -16.64 -2.43 3.55
C VAL A 251 -15.42 -2.36 2.65
N ARG A 252 -15.47 -1.54 1.59
CA ARG A 252 -14.36 -1.40 0.63
C ARG A 252 -13.12 -0.82 1.30
N LEU A 253 -13.27 0.23 2.11
CA LEU A 253 -12.16 0.84 2.86
C LEU A 253 -11.59 -0.12 3.91
N GLN A 254 -12.44 -0.84 4.64
CA GLN A 254 -12.01 -1.84 5.61
C GLN A 254 -11.23 -2.98 4.93
N ALA A 255 -11.71 -3.49 3.79
CA ALA A 255 -11.03 -4.52 3.02
C ALA A 255 -9.67 -4.03 2.49
N MET A 256 -9.64 -2.84 1.89
CA MET A 256 -8.39 -2.26 1.37
C MET A 256 -7.37 -1.95 2.47
N ALA A 257 -7.79 -1.54 3.68
CA ALA A 257 -6.88 -1.35 4.81
C ALA A 257 -6.11 -2.63 5.16
N ARG A 258 -6.77 -3.78 4.98
CA ARG A 258 -6.23 -5.12 5.26
C ARG A 258 -5.54 -5.78 4.08
N GLY A 259 -5.80 -5.29 2.87
CA GLY A 259 -5.30 -5.90 1.64
C GLY A 259 -3.78 -5.77 1.46
N ASP A 260 -3.25 -6.43 0.45
CA ASP A 260 -1.85 -6.39 0.06
C ASP A 260 -1.48 -5.01 -0.49
N GLU A 261 -0.36 -4.46 -0.03
CA GLU A 261 0.14 -3.18 -0.51
C GLU A 261 0.49 -3.22 -2.01
N GLY A 262 1.13 -4.29 -2.49
CA GLY A 262 1.59 -4.43 -3.86
C GLY A 262 0.43 -4.52 -4.86
N PHE A 263 -0.60 -5.29 -4.52
CA PHE A 263 -1.83 -5.41 -5.32
C PHE A 263 -2.55 -4.07 -5.46
N LEU A 264 -2.81 -3.37 -4.34
CA LEU A 264 -3.46 -2.06 -4.38
C LEU A 264 -2.60 -1.02 -5.10
N LEU A 265 -1.28 -1.07 -4.95
CA LEU A 265 -0.35 -0.23 -5.71
C LEU A 265 -0.46 -0.50 -7.21
N GLY A 266 -0.51 -1.76 -7.64
CA GLY A 266 -0.71 -2.14 -9.03
C GLY A 266 -2.03 -1.61 -9.60
N LEU A 267 -3.12 -1.75 -8.86
CA LEU A 267 -4.43 -1.20 -9.23
C LEU A 267 -4.41 0.33 -9.32
N GLY A 268 -3.93 1.01 -8.27
CA GLY A 268 -3.82 2.47 -8.24
C GLY A 268 -2.94 3.01 -9.37
N TYR A 269 -1.82 2.34 -9.66
CA TYR A 269 -0.97 2.68 -10.79
C TYR A 269 -1.67 2.48 -12.14
N SER A 270 -2.48 1.42 -12.29
CA SER A 270 -3.27 1.22 -13.53
C SER A 270 -4.25 2.37 -13.79
N VAL A 271 -4.89 2.90 -12.74
CA VAL A 271 -5.77 4.07 -12.83
C VAL A 271 -5.00 5.28 -13.34
N GLN A 272 -3.80 5.55 -12.80
CA GLN A 272 -2.94 6.64 -13.25
C GLN A 272 -2.48 6.48 -14.71
N ARG A 273 -2.43 5.24 -15.22
CA ARG A 273 -2.11 4.93 -16.61
C ARG A 273 -3.31 4.99 -17.56
N GLY A 274 -4.48 5.41 -17.06
CA GLY A 274 -5.69 5.62 -17.86
C GLY A 274 -6.77 4.54 -17.69
N TYR A 275 -6.48 3.45 -16.98
CA TYR A 275 -7.44 2.36 -16.71
C TYR A 275 -8.37 2.73 -15.55
N GLY A 276 -9.17 3.78 -15.76
CA GLY A 276 -10.09 4.34 -14.76
C GLY A 276 -10.43 5.82 -14.98
N GLY A 277 -9.81 6.49 -15.97
CA GLY A 277 -10.20 7.83 -16.42
C GLY A 277 -9.94 8.99 -15.45
N ASN A 278 -9.25 8.73 -14.33
CA ASN A 278 -9.08 9.69 -13.25
C ASN A 278 -7.66 10.30 -13.26
N HIS A 279 -7.55 11.63 -13.18
CA HIS A 279 -6.27 12.33 -12.99
C HIS A 279 -6.13 12.78 -11.52
N PRO A 280 -5.46 11.99 -10.66
CA PRO A 280 -5.40 12.26 -9.23
C PRO A 280 -4.34 13.33 -8.90
N PHE A 281 -4.64 14.12 -7.87
CA PHE A 281 -3.67 14.97 -7.20
C PHE A 281 -3.61 14.58 -5.72
N VAL A 282 -2.41 14.63 -5.13
CA VAL A 282 -2.28 14.50 -3.68
C VAL A 282 -2.83 15.76 -3.03
N GLY A 283 -4.08 15.70 -2.56
CA GLY A 283 -4.69 16.77 -1.78
C GLY A 283 -3.92 16.97 -0.49
N GLU A 284 -3.78 15.90 0.28
CA GLU A 284 -2.93 15.89 1.47
C GLU A 284 -2.44 14.49 1.82
N ILE A 285 -1.20 14.40 2.29
CA ILE A 285 -0.69 13.27 3.07
C ILE A 285 -0.25 13.81 4.41
N ARG A 286 -0.72 13.20 5.50
CA ARG A 286 -0.26 13.50 6.85
C ARG A 286 0.09 12.24 7.62
N VAL A 287 1.15 12.32 8.41
CA VAL A 287 1.63 11.24 9.29
C VAL A 287 1.86 11.82 10.67
N GLY A 288 1.38 11.12 11.69
CA GLY A 288 1.51 11.57 13.07
C GLY A 288 0.78 10.68 14.05
N GLU A 289 0.83 11.06 15.32
CA GLU A 289 0.15 10.36 16.41
C GLU A 289 -1.29 10.85 16.56
N VAL A 290 -2.22 9.94 16.83
CA VAL A 290 -3.63 10.24 17.11
C VAL A 290 -4.05 9.48 18.36
N SER A 291 -4.73 10.15 19.29
CA SER A 291 -5.30 9.52 20.48
C SER A 291 -6.43 8.57 20.12
N VAL A 292 -6.46 7.41 20.78
CA VAL A 292 -7.54 6.42 20.66
C VAL A 292 -8.34 6.45 21.95
N GLU A 293 -9.61 6.83 21.84
CA GLU A 293 -10.51 6.91 22.98
C GLU A 293 -11.51 5.75 22.97
N PHE A 294 -11.95 5.32 24.15
CA PHE A 294 -12.96 4.27 24.33
C PHE A 294 -13.92 4.68 25.43
N VAL A 295 -15.20 4.33 25.32
CA VAL A 295 -16.21 4.56 26.36
C VAL A 295 -16.55 3.22 27.02
N PRO A 296 -15.97 2.89 28.19
CA PRO A 296 -16.35 1.70 28.95
C PRO A 296 -17.79 1.82 29.44
N GLU A 297 -18.55 0.73 29.35
CA GLU A 297 -19.93 0.68 29.83
C GLU A 297 -20.01 1.00 31.33
N GLU A 298 -18.99 0.60 32.09
CA GLU A 298 -18.89 0.82 33.53
C GLU A 298 -18.66 2.27 33.93
N LEU A 299 -18.08 3.08 33.04
CA LEU A 299 -17.74 4.49 33.31
C LEU A 299 -18.72 5.47 32.65
N GLY A 300 -19.21 5.16 31.45
CA GLY A 300 -20.12 6.03 30.70
C GLY A 300 -19.49 7.32 30.18
N PHE A 301 -18.17 7.44 30.17
CA PHE A 301 -17.42 8.55 29.57
C PHE A 301 -16.16 8.04 28.85
N ALA A 302 -15.67 8.82 27.89
CA ALA A 302 -14.49 8.48 27.09
C ALA A 302 -13.20 8.51 27.93
N ILE A 303 -12.39 7.47 27.81
CA ILE A 303 -11.03 7.37 28.36
C ILE A 303 -10.02 7.29 27.21
N ASP A 304 -8.89 7.95 27.38
CA ASP A 304 -7.76 7.86 26.46
C ASP A 304 -7.00 6.55 26.70
N LEU A 305 -6.91 5.70 25.67
CA LEU A 305 -6.16 4.44 25.69
C LEU A 305 -4.68 4.63 25.35
N GLY A 306 -4.33 5.77 24.75
CA GLY A 306 -3.00 6.08 24.24
C GLY A 306 -3.04 6.52 22.78
N GLU A 307 -1.85 6.61 22.20
CA GLU A 307 -1.65 7.14 20.85
C GLU A 307 -1.26 6.04 19.86
N ILE A 308 -1.72 6.19 18.63
CA ILE A 308 -1.29 5.37 17.50
C ILE A 308 -0.74 6.23 16.37
N THR A 309 0.33 5.76 15.72
CA THR A 309 0.87 6.42 14.54
C THR A 309 0.00 6.06 13.34
N LEU A 310 -0.53 7.07 12.65
CA LEU A 310 -1.33 6.90 11.44
C LEU A 310 -0.74 7.70 10.29
N THR A 311 -0.91 7.17 9.08
CA THR A 311 -0.78 7.90 7.83
C THR A 311 -2.16 8.04 7.19
N GLU A 312 -2.59 9.28 6.96
CA GLU A 312 -3.81 9.60 6.21
C GLU A 312 -3.43 10.18 4.85
N CYS A 313 -4.08 9.70 3.80
CA CYS A 313 -3.97 10.23 2.44
C CYS A 313 -5.34 10.56 1.87
N GLN A 314 -5.50 11.81 1.41
CA GLN A 314 -6.68 12.27 0.70
C GLN A 314 -6.28 12.72 -0.71
N MET A 315 -6.64 11.93 -1.72
CA MET A 315 -6.47 12.27 -3.13
C MET A 315 -7.65 13.11 -3.60
N VAL A 316 -7.37 14.02 -4.53
CA VAL A 316 -8.33 14.93 -5.14
C VAL A 316 -8.42 14.61 -6.63
N ASN A 317 -9.64 14.48 -7.12
CA ASN A 317 -9.95 14.11 -8.50
C ASN A 317 -10.96 15.09 -9.09
N GLN A 318 -10.73 15.53 -10.33
CA GLN A 318 -11.71 16.36 -11.03
C GLN A 318 -12.96 15.54 -11.35
N PHE A 319 -14.13 16.13 -11.13
CA PHE A 319 -15.40 15.58 -11.58
C PHE A 319 -16.17 16.65 -12.36
N GLN A 320 -16.52 16.33 -13.60
CA GLN A 320 -17.15 17.28 -14.52
C GLN A 320 -18.63 17.55 -14.21
N GLY A 321 -19.17 16.90 -13.18
CA GLY A 321 -20.59 16.92 -12.88
C GLY A 321 -21.37 15.84 -13.62
N SER A 322 -22.60 15.61 -13.17
CA SER A 322 -23.60 14.77 -13.82
C SER A 322 -24.90 15.56 -14.02
N LYS A 323 -25.98 14.89 -14.38
CA LYS A 323 -27.31 15.51 -14.41
C LYS A 323 -27.76 16.01 -13.03
N ASP A 324 -27.32 15.32 -11.97
CA ASP A 324 -27.79 15.51 -10.60
C ASP A 324 -26.73 16.15 -9.69
N VAL A 325 -25.46 16.15 -10.08
CA VAL A 325 -24.33 16.62 -9.27
C VAL A 325 -23.55 17.70 -10.04
N ALA A 326 -23.34 18.85 -9.41
CA ALA A 326 -22.56 19.94 -10.01
C ALA A 326 -21.08 19.54 -10.22
N PRO A 327 -20.36 20.21 -11.13
CA PRO A 327 -18.91 20.06 -11.25
C PRO A 327 -18.23 20.42 -9.92
N GLN A 328 -17.41 19.51 -9.41
CA GLN A 328 -16.69 19.66 -8.16
C GLN A 328 -15.44 18.78 -8.18
N PHE A 329 -14.56 18.96 -7.21
CA PHE A 329 -13.58 17.94 -6.88
C PHE A 329 -14.25 16.81 -6.11
N THR A 330 -13.85 15.59 -6.43
CA THR A 330 -14.18 14.38 -5.68
C THR A 330 -12.94 13.92 -4.94
N ARG A 331 -13.13 13.07 -3.94
CA ARG A 331 -12.01 12.58 -3.13
C ARG A 331 -11.95 11.07 -3.04
N GLY A 332 -10.73 10.58 -2.93
CA GLY A 332 -10.42 9.24 -2.48
C GLY A 332 -9.78 9.29 -1.09
N TYR A 333 -9.95 8.23 -0.31
CA TYR A 333 -9.46 8.17 1.06
C TYR A 333 -8.61 6.92 1.34
N GLY A 334 -7.51 7.10 2.05
CA GLY A 334 -6.68 6.00 2.54
C GLY A 334 -6.13 6.31 3.92
N LEU A 335 -6.14 5.31 4.79
CA LEU A 335 -5.64 5.38 6.16
C LEU A 335 -4.86 4.12 6.47
N SER A 336 -3.66 4.25 7.01
CA SER A 336 -2.77 3.13 7.34
C SER A 336 -2.03 3.36 8.66
N PHE A 337 -1.64 2.29 9.34
CA PHE A 337 -0.78 2.34 10.52
C PHE A 337 0.67 2.70 10.16
N GLY A 338 1.33 3.42 11.06
CA GLY A 338 2.73 3.79 10.94
C GLY A 338 3.00 4.72 9.76
N HIS A 339 4.25 4.72 9.28
CA HIS A 339 4.71 5.52 8.16
C HIS A 339 4.51 4.78 6.81
N SER A 340 3.27 4.37 6.50
CA SER A 340 2.95 3.60 5.29
C SER A 340 2.20 4.44 4.24
N GLU A 341 2.89 5.47 3.71
CA GLU A 341 2.31 6.43 2.75
C GLU A 341 1.89 5.78 1.44
N ARG A 342 2.72 4.87 0.92
CA ARG A 342 2.43 4.18 -0.34
C ARG A 342 1.12 3.41 -0.26
N LYS A 343 0.91 2.67 0.84
CA LYS A 343 -0.35 1.97 1.11
C LYS A 343 -1.53 2.94 1.14
N ALA A 344 -1.44 4.02 1.93
CA ALA A 344 -2.52 5.00 2.05
C ALA A 344 -2.84 5.69 0.71
N MET A 345 -1.81 6.03 -0.09
CA MET A 345 -1.99 6.57 -1.43
C MET A 345 -2.69 5.59 -2.37
N SER A 346 -2.25 4.32 -2.36
CA SER A 346 -2.87 3.26 -3.17
C SER A 346 -4.33 3.03 -2.80
N MET A 347 -4.64 2.98 -1.50
CA MET A 347 -6.01 2.91 -1.01
C MET A 347 -6.84 4.09 -1.49
N SER A 348 -6.32 5.32 -1.37
CA SER A 348 -7.02 6.54 -1.79
C SER A 348 -7.33 6.56 -3.29
N LEU A 349 -6.39 6.11 -4.12
CA LEU A 349 -6.60 5.99 -5.57
C LEU A 349 -7.68 4.96 -5.91
N VAL A 350 -7.63 3.78 -5.28
CA VAL A 350 -8.58 2.69 -5.54
C VAL A 350 -9.96 3.00 -4.95
N ASP A 351 -10.04 3.64 -3.78
CA ASP A 351 -11.30 4.13 -3.20
C ASP A 351 -12.05 4.99 -4.22
N ARG A 352 -11.41 6.05 -4.75
CA ARG A 352 -12.06 6.90 -5.74
C ARG A 352 -12.46 6.14 -7.01
N ALA A 353 -11.67 5.16 -7.46
CA ALA A 353 -12.03 4.35 -8.62
C ALA A 353 -13.28 3.48 -8.37
N LEU A 354 -13.44 2.96 -7.14
CA LEU A 354 -14.60 2.16 -6.72
C LEU A 354 -15.87 3.00 -6.49
N LYS A 355 -15.75 4.33 -6.36
CA LYS A 355 -16.89 5.27 -6.30
C LYS A 355 -17.58 5.47 -7.67
N CYS A 356 -17.23 4.70 -8.70
CA CYS A 356 -17.77 4.84 -10.05
C CYS A 356 -19.31 4.84 -10.08
N ARG A 357 -19.95 3.95 -9.29
CA ARG A 357 -21.42 3.87 -9.18
C ARG A 357 -22.04 5.13 -8.60
N GLU A 358 -21.39 5.74 -7.62
CA GLU A 358 -21.85 6.96 -6.93
C GLU A 358 -21.82 8.17 -7.86
N PHE A 359 -20.92 8.16 -8.86
CA PHE A 359 -20.75 9.23 -9.84
C PHE A 359 -21.35 8.93 -11.22
N GLY A 360 -22.00 7.78 -11.40
CA GLY A 360 -22.55 7.36 -12.70
C GLY A 360 -21.48 7.04 -13.76
N GLU A 361 -20.27 6.69 -13.33
CA GLU A 361 -19.14 6.29 -14.17
C GLU A 361 -19.20 4.78 -14.48
N ALA A 362 -18.82 4.38 -15.69
CA ALA A 362 -18.79 2.97 -16.08
C ALA A 362 -17.58 2.24 -15.45
N ALA A 363 -17.82 1.04 -14.90
CA ALA A 363 -16.80 0.16 -14.32
C ALA A 363 -16.11 -0.71 -15.38
N ASN A 364 -15.34 -0.08 -16.27
CA ASN A 364 -14.72 -0.76 -17.41
C ASN A 364 -13.39 -1.46 -17.07
N TYR A 365 -12.80 -1.13 -15.92
CA TYR A 365 -11.47 -1.58 -15.55
C TYR A 365 -11.45 -2.25 -14.17
N PRO A 366 -10.48 -3.14 -13.89
CA PRO A 366 -10.43 -3.90 -12.63
C PRO A 366 -10.45 -3.03 -11.37
N ALA A 367 -9.79 -1.87 -11.37
CA ALA A 367 -9.77 -0.96 -10.23
C ALA A 367 -11.14 -0.31 -9.91
N GLN A 368 -12.12 -0.42 -10.82
CA GLN A 368 -13.48 0.11 -10.65
C GLN A 368 -14.50 -1.00 -10.31
N GLN A 369 -14.04 -2.25 -10.14
CA GLN A 369 -14.88 -3.42 -9.90
C GLN A 369 -14.68 -3.91 -8.47
N ASP A 370 -15.61 -3.59 -7.57
CA ASP A 370 -15.51 -3.90 -6.15
C ASP A 370 -15.33 -5.41 -5.88
N GLU A 371 -16.06 -6.28 -6.59
CA GLU A 371 -15.87 -7.74 -6.48
C GLU A 371 -14.44 -8.19 -6.84
N PHE A 372 -13.89 -7.68 -7.94
CA PHE A 372 -12.52 -8.01 -8.35
C PHE A 372 -11.49 -7.47 -7.35
N VAL A 373 -11.65 -6.24 -6.88
CA VAL A 373 -10.70 -5.65 -5.93
C VAL A 373 -10.75 -6.39 -4.60
N LEU A 374 -11.92 -6.59 -4.02
CA LEU A 374 -12.05 -7.10 -2.65
C LEU A 374 -11.58 -8.57 -2.57
N TYR A 375 -12.04 -9.45 -3.48
CA TYR A 375 -11.68 -10.87 -3.45
C TYR A 375 -10.21 -11.19 -3.76
N HIS A 376 -9.45 -10.25 -4.31
CA HIS A 376 -8.04 -10.47 -4.65
C HIS A 376 -7.09 -9.57 -3.85
N SER A 377 -7.62 -8.82 -2.87
CA SER A 377 -6.82 -7.90 -2.07
C SER A 377 -6.21 -8.54 -0.83
N ASP A 378 -6.87 -9.45 -0.12
CA ASP A 378 -6.31 -10.02 1.13
C ASP A 378 -5.24 -11.08 0.80
N ASN A 379 -3.97 -10.78 1.11
CA ASN A 379 -2.87 -11.70 0.85
C ASN A 379 -2.87 -12.93 1.78
N VAL A 380 -3.55 -12.88 2.93
CA VAL A 380 -3.69 -14.07 3.78
C VAL A 380 -4.51 -15.13 3.04
N GLU A 381 -5.60 -14.71 2.38
CA GLU A 381 -6.42 -15.59 1.55
C GLU A 381 -5.67 -15.98 0.26
N ALA A 382 -5.10 -14.99 -0.44
CA ALA A 382 -4.43 -15.23 -1.73
C ALA A 382 -3.21 -16.14 -1.59
N ALA A 383 -2.32 -15.88 -0.61
CA ALA A 383 -1.14 -16.71 -0.38
C ALA A 383 -1.55 -18.12 0.06
N GLY A 384 -2.47 -18.25 1.01
CA GLY A 384 -3.00 -19.54 1.43
C GLY A 384 -3.56 -20.35 0.26
N PHE A 385 -4.35 -19.71 -0.62
CA PHE A 385 -4.94 -20.36 -1.79
C PHE A 385 -3.97 -20.57 -2.95
N VAL A 386 -2.87 -19.85 -3.08
CA VAL A 386 -1.84 -20.20 -4.07
C VAL A 386 -0.97 -21.35 -3.55
N GLU A 387 -0.60 -21.27 -2.28
CA GLU A 387 0.32 -22.21 -1.65
C GLU A 387 -0.29 -23.56 -1.33
N HIS A 388 -1.62 -23.66 -1.22
CA HIS A 388 -2.28 -24.96 -1.03
C HIS A 388 -1.93 -25.94 -2.14
N LEU A 389 -1.55 -25.48 -3.34
CA LEU A 389 -1.10 -26.33 -4.46
C LEU A 389 0.10 -27.22 -4.10
N LYS A 390 0.87 -26.88 -3.04
CA LYS A 390 1.92 -27.73 -2.47
C LYS A 390 1.37 -28.99 -1.79
N LEU A 391 0.11 -28.98 -1.37
CA LEU A 391 -0.56 -30.11 -0.75
C LEU A 391 -0.80 -31.24 -1.77
N PRO A 392 -0.98 -32.49 -1.31
CA PRO A 392 -1.18 -33.61 -2.23
C PRO A 392 -2.51 -33.51 -3.01
N HIS A 393 -2.42 -33.34 -4.33
CA HIS A 393 -3.56 -33.34 -5.27
C HIS A 393 -3.57 -34.59 -6.17
N TYR A 394 -2.93 -35.69 -5.74
CA TYR A 394 -2.72 -36.86 -6.60
C TYR A 394 -4.02 -37.56 -7.01
N VAL A 395 -5.10 -37.45 -6.21
CA VAL A 395 -6.41 -38.07 -6.55
C VAL A 395 -7.05 -37.35 -7.73
N ASP A 396 -7.21 -36.03 -7.65
CA ASP A 396 -7.79 -35.23 -8.73
C ASP A 396 -6.93 -35.32 -9.99
N PHE A 397 -5.61 -35.29 -9.83
CA PHE A 397 -4.67 -35.48 -10.94
C PHE A 397 -4.79 -36.85 -11.61
N GLN A 398 -5.09 -37.92 -10.87
CA GLN A 398 -5.37 -39.23 -11.48
C GLN A 398 -6.63 -39.20 -12.36
N GLY A 399 -7.68 -38.47 -11.94
CA GLY A 399 -8.89 -38.29 -12.74
C GLY A 399 -8.60 -37.60 -14.08
N GLU A 400 -7.86 -36.49 -14.04
CA GLU A 400 -7.42 -35.79 -15.26
C GLU A 400 -6.51 -36.65 -16.14
N LEU A 401 -5.60 -37.41 -15.53
CA LEU A 401 -4.70 -38.32 -16.24
C LEU A 401 -5.47 -39.43 -16.97
N GLU A 402 -6.50 -39.99 -16.34
CA GLU A 402 -7.37 -41.00 -16.96
C GLU A 402 -8.14 -40.41 -18.15
N LEU A 403 -8.68 -39.20 -18.00
CA LEU A 403 -9.38 -38.49 -19.07
C LEU A 403 -8.47 -38.27 -20.28
N ILE A 404 -7.27 -37.73 -20.07
CA ILE A 404 -6.30 -37.50 -21.15
C ILE A 404 -5.90 -38.82 -21.82
N ARG A 405 -5.63 -39.89 -21.03
CA ARG A 405 -5.32 -41.22 -21.58
C ARG A 405 -6.46 -41.81 -22.41
N ARG A 406 -7.72 -41.55 -22.04
CA ARG A 406 -8.88 -41.98 -22.82
C ARG A 406 -8.95 -41.22 -24.15
N ILE A 407 -8.87 -39.89 -24.11
CA ILE A 407 -8.91 -39.04 -25.31
C ILE A 407 -7.79 -39.41 -26.29
N THR A 408 -6.57 -39.66 -25.79
CA THR A 408 -5.44 -40.08 -26.62
C THR A 408 -5.70 -41.43 -27.29
N ARG A 409 -6.20 -42.43 -26.56
CA ARG A 409 -6.55 -43.75 -27.12
C ARG A 409 -7.63 -43.66 -28.20
N GLU A 410 -8.66 -42.85 -27.97
CA GLU A 410 -9.73 -42.63 -28.95
C GLU A 410 -9.22 -41.96 -30.25
N ARG A 411 -8.30 -41.00 -30.11
CA ARG A 411 -7.64 -40.36 -31.26
C ARG A 411 -6.79 -41.35 -32.05
N GLU A 412 -5.98 -42.16 -31.38
CA GLU A 412 -5.16 -43.19 -32.02
C GLU A 412 -6.02 -44.21 -32.79
N GLN A 413 -7.11 -44.67 -32.17
CA GLN A 413 -8.05 -45.58 -32.83
C GLN A 413 -8.72 -44.95 -34.06
N ARG A 414 -9.04 -43.65 -34.02
CA ARG A 414 -9.59 -42.93 -35.17
C ARG A 414 -8.59 -42.86 -36.32
N LEU A 415 -7.34 -42.47 -36.03
CA LEU A 415 -6.27 -42.38 -37.03
C LEU A 415 -5.96 -43.75 -37.65
N ALA A 416 -5.95 -44.82 -36.86
CA ALA A 416 -5.75 -46.18 -37.35
C ALA A 416 -6.89 -46.60 -38.31
N ARG A 417 -8.14 -46.29 -37.98
CA ARG A 417 -9.29 -46.57 -38.86
C ARG A 417 -9.24 -45.78 -40.16
N GLU A 418 -8.77 -44.53 -40.13
CA GLU A 418 -8.62 -43.71 -41.33
C GLU A 418 -7.51 -44.25 -42.25
N GLN A 419 -6.41 -44.78 -41.68
CA GLN A 419 -5.35 -45.45 -42.44
C GLN A 419 -5.79 -46.77 -43.08
N ASP A 420 -6.57 -47.59 -42.38
CA ASP A 420 -7.13 -48.85 -42.91
C ASP A 420 -8.19 -48.62 -44.03
N THR A 421 -8.76 -47.41 -44.13
CA THR A 421 -9.75 -47.06 -45.17
C THR A 421 -9.16 -46.46 -46.45
N LEU A 422 -7.85 -46.27 -46.54
CA LEU A 422 -7.18 -45.91 -47.80
C LEU A 422 -6.98 -47.20 -48.63
N PRO A 423 -7.57 -47.33 -49.83
CA PRO A 423 -7.34 -48.51 -50.67
C PRO A 423 -5.85 -48.64 -50.97
N GLU A 424 -5.28 -49.84 -50.84
CA GLU A 424 -4.04 -50.19 -51.53
C GLU A 424 -4.24 -49.86 -53.01
N ALA A 425 -3.63 -48.77 -53.47
CA ALA A 425 -3.53 -48.47 -54.88
C ALA A 425 -2.64 -49.56 -55.49
N ALA A 426 -3.29 -50.56 -56.10
CA ALA A 426 -2.68 -51.71 -56.74
C ALA A 426 -1.63 -51.27 -57.77
N GLU A 427 -0.48 -51.98 -57.75
CA GLU A 427 0.54 -52.02 -58.81
C GLU A 427 -0.02 -52.53 -60.15
#